data_AF-K8A0J4-F1
#
_entry.id   AF-K8A0J4-F1
#
_cell.length_a   1.000
_cell.length_b   1.000
_cell.length_c   1.000
_cell.angle_alpha   90.00
_cell.angle_beta   90.00
_cell.angle_gamma   90.00
#
_symmetry.space_group_name_H-M   'P 1'
#
loop_
_entity.id
_entity.type
_entity.pdbx_description
1 polymer ?
#
loop_
_entity_poly.entity_id
_entity_poly.type
_entity_poly.pdbx_seq_one_letter_code
_entity_poly.pdbx_strand_id
1 'polypeptide(L)'
;MLYKIKGNSTVTIDFSDIIEIKPGFTKISNRRSVVVVYLLYGQKKEVYFYPNLTFFNHNFAQFLIEVKQANPDADVKSLSRLSR
;
A
#
# COMPACT_ATOMS: atom_id res chain seq x y z
N MET A 1 -6.95 -8.63 2.94
CA MET A 1 -7.82 -7.50 2.53
C MET A 1 -7.30 -6.19 3.12
N LEU A 2 -7.29 -5.11 2.33
CA LEU A 2 -6.89 -3.77 2.76
C LEU A 2 -8.10 -2.83 2.79
N TYR A 3 -8.18 -1.96 3.80
CA TYR A 3 -9.28 -1.01 3.96
C TYR A 3 -8.78 0.43 3.94
N LYS A 4 -9.41 1.28 3.12
CA LYS A 4 -9.19 2.74 3.13
C LYS A 4 -10.47 3.45 3.59
N ILE A 5 -10.36 4.33 4.57
CA ILE A 5 -11.43 5.25 4.95
C ILE A 5 -11.33 6.51 4.08
N LYS A 6 -12.36 6.80 3.27
CA LYS A 6 -12.53 8.07 2.56
C LYS A 6 -13.89 8.66 2.97
N GLY A 7 -13.90 9.58 3.94
CA GLY A 7 -15.14 10.03 4.57
C GLY A 7 -15.80 8.88 5.35
N ASN A 8 -17.09 8.60 5.12
CA ASN A 8 -17.81 7.45 5.71
C ASN A 8 -17.69 6.16 4.88
N SER A 9 -16.92 6.15 3.79
CA SER A 9 -16.83 5.00 2.89
C SER A 9 -15.54 4.22 3.10
N THR A 10 -15.67 2.92 3.34
CA THR A 10 -14.56 1.98 3.38
C THR A 10 -14.42 1.33 2.00
N VAL A 11 -13.26 1.48 1.36
CA VAL A 11 -12.92 0.73 0.14
C VAL A 11 -12.11 -0.49 0.55
N THR A 12 -12.67 -1.68 0.27
CA THR A 12 -11.96 -2.94 0.38
C THR A 12 -11.20 -3.19 -0.91
N ILE A 13 -9.91 -3.51 -0.80
CA ILE A 13 -9.03 -3.83 -1.92
C ILE A 13 -8.61 -5.29 -1.77
N ASP A 14 -8.84 -6.09 -2.80
CA ASP A 14 -8.30 -7.45 -2.88
C ASP A 14 -6.78 -7.38 -3.13
N PHE A 15 -6.04 -8.28 -2.52
CA PHE A 15 -4.59 -8.34 -2.69
C PHE A 15 -4.20 -8.74 -4.11
N SER A 16 -5.01 -9.56 -4.80
CA SER A 16 -4.79 -9.91 -6.21
C SER A 16 -4.84 -8.70 -7.13
N ASP A 17 -5.63 -7.68 -6.76
CA ASP A 17 -5.80 -6.46 -7.55
C ASP A 17 -4.66 -5.46 -7.35
N ILE A 18 -3.80 -5.66 -6.35
CA ILE A 18 -2.64 -4.81 -6.10
C ILE A 18 -1.55 -5.16 -7.10
N ILE A 19 -1.12 -4.16 -7.88
CA ILE A 19 -0.17 -4.34 -8.99
C ILE A 19 1.17 -3.64 -8.76
N GLU A 20 1.22 -2.63 -7.90
CA GLU A 20 2.48 -1.94 -7.55
C GLU A 20 2.42 -1.41 -6.12
N ILE A 21 3.53 -1.55 -5.39
CA ILE A 21 3.77 -0.90 -4.10
C ILE A 21 5.09 -0.13 -4.19
N LYS A 22 5.03 1.19 -4.02
CA LYS A 22 6.19 2.09 -4.19
C LYS A 22 6.30 3.14 -3.08
N PRO A 23 7.50 3.67 -2.80
CA PRO A 23 7.62 4.85 -1.96
C PRO A 23 6.93 6.05 -2.60
N GLY A 24 6.16 6.79 -1.80
CA GLY A 24 5.52 8.03 -2.21
C GLY A 24 6.45 9.24 -2.06
N PHE A 25 6.18 10.27 -2.86
CA PHE A 25 6.99 11.49 -2.93
C PHE A 25 6.52 12.61 -2.00
N THR A 26 5.29 12.53 -1.47
CA THR A 26 4.67 13.60 -0.68
C THR A 26 5.18 13.59 0.77
N LYS A 27 6.00 14.58 1.11
CA LYS A 27 6.37 14.91 2.49
C LYS A 27 5.23 15.69 3.15
N ILE A 28 4.36 15.02 3.88
CA ILE A 28 3.68 15.70 5.00
C ILE A 28 4.59 15.48 6.21
N SER A 29 5.14 16.57 6.77
CA SER A 29 5.99 16.54 7.98
C SER A 29 7.19 15.57 7.89
N ASN A 30 8.01 15.69 6.82
CA ASN A 30 9.26 14.94 6.62
C ASN A 30 9.13 13.39 6.54
N ARG A 31 7.92 12.84 6.37
CA ARG A 31 7.66 11.39 6.29
C ARG A 31 7.47 10.95 4.85
N ARG A 32 7.97 9.74 4.52
CA ARG A 32 7.70 9.08 3.24
C ARG A 32 6.40 8.28 3.33
N SER A 33 5.45 8.57 2.45
CA SER A 33 4.28 7.72 2.26
C SER A 33 4.65 6.45 1.49
N VAL A 34 3.77 5.46 1.54
CA VAL A 34 3.75 4.31 0.62
C VAL A 34 2.56 4.49 -0.29
N VAL A 35 2.75 4.30 -1.59
CA VAL A 35 1.68 4.30 -2.59
C VAL A 35 1.41 2.85 -2.96
N VAL A 36 0.15 2.43 -2.79
CA VAL A 36 -0.35 1.15 -3.30
C VAL A 36 -1.21 1.46 -4.52
N VAL A 37 -0.83 0.85 -5.65
CA VAL A 37 -1.55 0.94 -6.92
C VAL A 37 -2.31 -0.37 -7.12
N TYR A 38 -3.60 -0.26 -7.40
CA TYR A 38 -4.49 -1.40 -7.58
C TYR A 38 -5.43 -1.21 -8.77
N LEU A 39 -5.99 -2.31 -9.27
CA LEU A 39 -7.03 -2.30 -10.29
C LEU A 39 -8.40 -2.31 -9.63
N LEU A 40 -9.27 -1.42 -10.10
CA LEU A 40 -10.69 -1.41 -9.73
C LEU A 40 -11.49 -1.31 -11.03
N TYR A 41 -12.20 -2.40 -11.37
CA TYR A 41 -12.90 -2.52 -12.65
C TYR A 41 -12.00 -2.22 -13.87
N GLY A 42 -10.77 -2.78 -13.86
CA GLY A 42 -9.78 -2.56 -14.91
C GLY A 42 -9.11 -1.18 -14.91
N GLN A 43 -9.50 -0.27 -14.02
CA GLN A 43 -8.89 1.04 -13.89
C GLN A 43 -7.84 1.06 -12.79
N LYS A 44 -6.67 1.63 -13.09
CA LYS A 44 -5.64 1.87 -12.07
C LYS A 44 -6.12 2.95 -11.10
N LYS A 45 -6.00 2.66 -9.81
CA LYS A 45 -6.28 3.56 -8.69
C LYS A 45 -5.09 3.55 -7.73
N GLU A 46 -4.95 4.63 -6.97
CA GLU A 46 -3.88 4.77 -5.99
C GLU A 46 -4.44 5.06 -4.59
N VAL A 47 -3.79 4.49 -3.59
CA VAL A 47 -3.98 4.85 -2.19
C VAL A 47 -2.63 5.11 -1.53
N TYR A 48 -2.59 6.17 -0.74
CA TYR A 48 -1.42 6.64 -0.02
C TYR A 48 -1.55 6.23 1.44
N PHE A 49 -0.55 5.52 1.96
CA PHE A 49 -0.42 5.14 3.35
C PHE A 49 0.73 5.92 4.00
N TYR A 50 0.57 6.27 5.27
CA TYR A 50 1.59 6.97 6.06
C TYR A 50 2.00 6.08 7.25
N PRO A 51 3.22 5.51 7.27
CA PRO A 51 3.62 4.43 8.18
C PRO A 51 3.62 4.68 9.72
N ASN A 52 3.04 5.75 10.26
CA ASN A 52 3.06 6.04 11.72
C ASN A 52 1.70 6.44 12.32
N LEU A 53 0.57 6.08 11.69
CA LEU A 53 -0.77 6.43 12.16
C LEU A 53 -1.73 5.24 12.31
N THR A 54 -1.29 4.04 11.97
CA THR A 54 -2.08 2.82 12.07
C THR A 54 -1.13 1.67 12.38
N PHE A 55 -1.63 0.63 13.05
CA PHE A 55 -0.96 -0.59 13.54
C PHE A 55 -0.22 -1.44 12.46
N PHE A 56 0.34 -0.82 11.42
CA PHE A 56 0.97 -1.49 10.28
C PHE A 56 2.48 -1.76 10.45
N ASN A 57 3.20 -1.19 11.43
CA ASN A 57 4.66 -1.41 11.47
C ASN A 57 5.08 -2.88 11.69
N HIS A 58 4.28 -3.70 12.41
CA HIS A 58 4.54 -5.15 12.50
C HIS A 58 3.91 -5.95 11.35
N ASN A 59 2.84 -5.44 10.72
CA ASN A 59 2.07 -6.16 9.70
C ASN A 59 2.40 -5.72 8.26
N PHE A 60 3.30 -4.76 8.07
CA PHE A 60 3.59 -4.25 6.73
C PHE A 60 4.44 -5.23 5.92
N ALA A 61 5.45 -5.87 6.52
CA ALA A 61 6.20 -6.93 5.86
C ALA A 61 5.32 -8.13 5.50
N GLN A 62 4.42 -8.52 6.42
CA GLN A 62 3.43 -9.57 6.19
C GLN A 62 2.45 -9.19 5.08
N PHE A 63 1.98 -7.95 5.04
CA PHE A 63 1.19 -7.41 3.94
C PHE A 63 1.92 -7.51 2.59
N LEU A 64 3.22 -7.18 2.52
CA LEU A 64 3.99 -7.34 1.28
C LEU A 64 4.07 -8.80 0.83
N ILE A 65 4.22 -9.73 1.78
CA ILE A 65 4.22 -11.18 1.51
C ILE A 65 2.85 -11.61 0.96
N GLU A 66 1.76 -11.20 1.60
CA GLU A 66 0.40 -11.54 1.19
C GLU A 66 0.05 -10.99 -0.20
N VAL A 67 0.46 -9.76 -0.51
CA VAL A 67 0.32 -9.20 -1.86
C VAL A 67 1.09 -10.02 -2.88
N LYS A 68 2.32 -10.42 -2.58
CA LYS A 68 3.14 -11.19 -3.52
C LYS A 68 2.64 -12.64 -3.69
N GLN A 69 2.02 -13.20 -2.65
CA GLN A 69 1.36 -14.50 -2.73
C GLN A 69 0.07 -14.44 -3.57
N ALA A 70 -0.73 -13.39 -3.41
CA ALA A 70 -1.98 -13.21 -4.16
C ALA A 70 -1.75 -12.76 -5.60
N ASN A 71 -0.72 -11.94 -5.84
CA ASN A 71 -0.28 -11.48 -7.15
C ASN A 71 1.25 -11.59 -7.27
N PRO A 72 1.77 -12.72 -7.80
CA PRO A 72 3.19 -12.91 -8.03
C PRO A 72 3.81 -11.88 -8.98
N ASP A 73 3.02 -11.26 -9.85
CA ASP A 73 3.47 -10.24 -10.81
C ASP A 73 3.48 -8.82 -10.23
N ALA A 74 2.99 -8.61 -9.01
CA ALA A 74 2.97 -7.30 -8.37
C ALA A 74 4.39 -6.73 -8.23
N ASP A 75 4.60 -5.49 -8.69
CA ASP A 75 5.87 -4.78 -8.52
C ASP A 75 5.96 -4.21 -7.09
N VAL A 76 6.55 -4.97 -6.19
CA VAL A 76 6.79 -4.56 -4.80
C VAL A 76 8.22 -4.04 -4.68
N LYS A 77 8.37 -2.72 -4.75
CA LYS A 77 9.70 -2.10 -4.62
C LYS A 77 10.20 -2.23 -3.19
N SER A 78 11.49 -2.57 -3.05
CA SER A 78 12.12 -2.68 -1.73
C SER A 78 12.01 -1.35 -0.97
N LEU A 79 11.27 -1.37 0.14
CA LEU A 79 11.08 -0.22 1.02
C LEU A 79 12.20 -0.09 2.07
N SER A 80 13.32 -0.80 1.88
CA SER A 80 14.51 -0.83 2.74
C SER A 80 15.15 0.54 3.02
N ARG A 81 14.73 1.61 2.33
CA ARG A 81 15.14 3.00 2.61
C ARG A 81 14.16 3.78 3.50
N LEU A 82 13.13 3.14 4.07
CA LEU A 82 12.23 3.75 5.05
C LEU A 82 12.75 3.65 6.50
N SER A 83 13.84 2.91 6.74
CA SER A 83 14.54 2.81 8.02
C SER A 83 15.97 3.34 7.87
N ARG A 84 16.18 4.65 8.06
CA ARG A 84 17.48 5.21 8.45
C ARG A 84 17.24 6.45 9.30
#